data_AF-A0A7K4GXQ6-F1
#
_entry.id   AF-A0A7K4GXQ6-F1
#
_cell.length_a   1.000
_cell.length_b   1.000
_cell.length_c   1.000
_cell.angle_alpha   90.00
_cell.angle_beta   90.00
_cell.angle_gamma   90.00
#
_symmetry.space_group_name_H-M   'P 1'
#
loop_
_entity.id
_entity.type
_entity.pdbx_description
1 polymer ?
#
loop_
_entity_poly.entity_id
_entity_poly.type
_entity_poly.pdbx_seq_one_letter_code
_entity_poly.pdbx_strand_id
1 'polypeptide(L)'
;MVQTLKKQSYEADSIEEYYKTFYIAQQKFKPIVLNYLFRNVALITKQENIREISKREYSQISKTLSVPKAIVQKFISKFLEDLQLFRNFLLNNPEILKSKDQERKVRIYLHKLYRMAPIFDYKRARENAGILKKKLDHLFFWPQVMTQIAVIIFITDILDKNSTQKIIQSNLRTFCSCSAYAFHRTRNKVGLTSEYIKSL
;
A
#
# COMPACT_ATOMS: atom_id res chain seq x y z
N MET A 1 -41.68 -15.04 42.66
CA MET A 1 -40.23 -15.10 42.87
C MET A 1 -39.55 -14.44 41.68
N VAL A 2 -38.85 -13.32 41.89
CA VAL A 2 -38.08 -12.66 40.83
C VAL A 2 -36.60 -12.83 41.17
N GLN A 3 -35.88 -13.61 40.38
CA GLN A 3 -34.42 -13.74 40.52
C GLN A 3 -33.76 -12.45 40.04
N THR A 4 -33.17 -11.70 40.96
CA THR A 4 -32.30 -10.57 40.65
C THR A 4 -30.95 -11.09 40.16
N LEU A 5 -30.63 -10.81 38.89
CA LEU A 5 -29.32 -11.07 38.31
C LEU A 5 -28.26 -10.27 39.07
N LYS A 6 -27.30 -10.97 39.69
CA LYS A 6 -26.12 -10.35 40.31
C LYS A 6 -25.39 -9.51 39.28
N LYS A 7 -25.28 -8.20 39.56
CA LYS A 7 -24.52 -7.24 38.75
C LYS A 7 -23.05 -7.66 38.80
N GLN A 8 -22.55 -8.24 37.72
CA GLN A 8 -21.13 -8.55 37.57
C GLN A 8 -20.36 -7.23 37.47
N SER A 9 -19.59 -6.90 38.49
CA SER A 9 -18.62 -5.81 38.45
C SER A 9 -17.42 -6.27 37.63
N TYR A 10 -17.43 -5.96 36.33
CA TYR A 10 -16.24 -6.08 35.51
C TYR A 10 -15.26 -4.96 35.90
N GLU A 11 -14.10 -5.35 36.44
CA GLU A 11 -13.01 -4.43 36.76
C GLU A 11 -12.52 -3.74 35.47
N ALA A 12 -12.49 -2.41 35.48
CA ALA A 12 -12.24 -1.57 34.31
C ALA A 12 -10.87 -1.84 33.64
N ASP A 13 -9.88 -2.32 34.39
CA ASP A 13 -8.55 -2.69 33.88
C ASP A 13 -8.60 -3.84 32.88
N SER A 14 -9.54 -4.79 33.04
CA SER A 14 -9.69 -5.94 32.15
C SER A 14 -10.25 -5.57 30.76
N ILE A 15 -11.01 -4.48 30.67
CA ILE A 15 -11.65 -4.04 29.43
C ILE A 15 -10.63 -3.36 28.53
N GLU A 16 -9.78 -2.50 29.09
CA GLU A 16 -8.76 -1.78 28.34
C GLU A 16 -7.69 -2.75 27.81
N GLU A 17 -7.31 -3.74 28.62
CA GLU A 17 -6.40 -4.81 28.22
C GLU A 17 -7.04 -5.75 27.18
N TYR A 18 -8.33 -6.08 27.31
CA TYR A 18 -9.09 -6.83 26.32
C TYR A 18 -9.14 -6.09 24.97
N TYR A 19 -9.49 -4.80 24.97
CA TYR A 19 -9.51 -4.01 23.75
C TYR A 19 -8.11 -3.92 23.14
N LYS A 20 -7.08 -3.63 23.91
CA LYS A 20 -5.70 -3.54 23.42
C LYS A 20 -5.26 -4.86 22.79
N THR A 21 -5.54 -5.99 23.44
CA THR A 21 -5.21 -7.33 22.94
C THR A 21 -6.02 -7.66 21.68
N PHE A 22 -7.31 -7.35 21.64
CA PHE A 22 -8.18 -7.55 20.49
C PHE A 22 -7.78 -6.67 19.29
N TYR A 23 -7.47 -5.39 19.50
CA TYR A 23 -7.02 -4.47 18.45
C TYR A 23 -5.63 -4.87 17.92
N ILE A 24 -4.68 -5.21 18.78
CA ILE A 24 -3.35 -5.69 18.38
C ILE A 24 -3.48 -7.01 17.60
N ALA A 25 -4.31 -7.94 18.08
CA ALA A 25 -4.57 -9.20 17.40
C ALA A 25 -5.20 -8.99 16.01
N GLN A 26 -5.97 -7.93 15.80
CA GLN A 26 -6.50 -7.59 14.48
C GLN A 26 -5.46 -6.98 13.54
N GLN A 27 -4.49 -6.22 14.06
CA GLN A 27 -3.48 -5.54 13.22
C GLN A 27 -2.64 -6.50 12.38
N LYS A 28 -2.48 -7.76 12.82
CA LYS A 28 -1.81 -8.80 12.03
C LYS A 28 -2.51 -9.08 10.69
N PHE A 29 -3.82 -8.80 10.58
CA PHE A 29 -4.57 -8.98 9.34
C PHE A 29 -4.38 -7.83 8.36
N LYS A 30 -3.93 -6.63 8.80
CA LYS A 30 -3.76 -5.48 7.92
C LYS A 30 -2.85 -5.78 6.71
N PRO A 31 -1.64 -6.34 6.88
CA PRO A 31 -0.79 -6.69 5.74
C PRO A 31 -1.43 -7.73 4.83
N ILE A 32 -2.07 -8.75 5.40
CA ILE A 32 -2.68 -9.85 4.65
C ILE A 32 -3.83 -9.32 3.77
N VAL A 33 -4.73 -8.54 4.35
CA VAL A 33 -5.90 -7.97 3.67
C VAL A 33 -5.48 -7.00 2.58
N LEU A 34 -4.59 -6.05 2.89
CA LEU A 34 -4.18 -5.03 1.91
C LEU A 34 -3.31 -5.63 0.81
N ASN A 35 -2.43 -6.58 1.12
CA ASN A 35 -1.63 -7.25 0.09
C ASN A 35 -2.51 -8.04 -0.88
N TYR A 36 -3.52 -8.77 -0.36
CA TYR A 36 -4.50 -9.46 -1.22
C TYR A 36 -5.26 -8.47 -2.11
N LEU A 37 -5.77 -7.37 -1.52
CA LEU A 37 -6.50 -6.32 -2.24
C LEU A 37 -5.69 -5.78 -3.43
N PHE A 38 -4.42 -5.42 -3.20
CA PHE A 38 -3.56 -4.83 -4.23
C PHE A 38 -3.25 -5.77 -5.39
N ARG A 39 -3.29 -7.09 -5.16
CA ARG A 39 -2.96 -8.13 -6.14
C ARG A 39 -4.19 -8.69 -6.87
N ASN A 40 -5.36 -8.65 -6.25
CA ASN A 40 -6.56 -9.34 -6.75
C ASN A 40 -7.73 -8.43 -7.12
N VAL A 41 -7.75 -7.18 -6.66
CA VAL A 41 -8.91 -6.28 -6.84
C VAL A 41 -8.47 -4.99 -7.51
N ALA A 42 -9.12 -4.63 -8.62
CA ALA A 42 -8.88 -3.34 -9.28
C ALA A 42 -9.45 -2.19 -8.42
N LEU A 43 -8.57 -1.34 -7.89
CA LEU A 43 -8.95 -0.20 -7.06
C LEU A 43 -9.41 1.02 -7.86
N ILE A 44 -9.32 0.95 -9.18
CA ILE A 44 -9.36 2.13 -10.04
C ILE A 44 -10.31 1.91 -11.20
N THR A 45 -11.09 2.94 -11.53
CA THR A 45 -11.95 2.93 -12.72
C THR A 45 -11.15 3.19 -14.00
N LYS A 46 -11.79 3.11 -15.16
CA LYS A 46 -11.13 3.46 -16.44
C LYS A 46 -10.65 4.92 -16.46
N GLN A 47 -11.25 5.79 -15.66
CA GLN A 47 -10.94 7.22 -15.54
C GLN A 47 -9.92 7.54 -14.42
N GLU A 48 -9.15 6.55 -13.93
CA GLU A 48 -8.15 6.73 -12.87
C GLU A 48 -8.68 7.22 -11.49
N ASN A 49 -10.00 7.10 -11.27
CA ASN A 49 -10.63 7.41 -9.99
C ASN A 49 -10.63 6.19 -9.06
N ILE A 50 -10.54 6.42 -7.75
CA ILE A 50 -10.65 5.34 -6.75
C ILE A 50 -12.07 4.78 -6.83
N ARG A 51 -12.17 3.47 -7.07
CA ARG A 51 -13.44 2.76 -7.19
C ARG A 51 -13.90 2.30 -5.80
N GLU A 52 -15.20 2.37 -5.58
CA GLU A 52 -15.81 1.72 -4.42
C GLU A 52 -15.66 0.19 -4.52
N ILE A 53 -15.30 -0.45 -3.41
CA ILE A 53 -15.23 -1.91 -3.32
C ILE A 53 -16.63 -2.46 -3.08
N SER A 54 -17.09 -3.35 -3.96
CA SER A 54 -18.44 -3.90 -3.87
C SER A 54 -18.61 -4.83 -2.66
N LYS A 55 -19.86 -4.98 -2.19
CA LYS A 55 -20.19 -5.95 -1.13
C LYS A 55 -19.76 -7.38 -1.48
N ARG A 56 -19.75 -7.74 -2.76
CA ARG A 56 -19.31 -9.05 -3.28
C ARG A 56 -17.80 -9.22 -3.12
N GLU A 57 -17.02 -8.21 -3.48
CA GLU A 57 -15.56 -8.23 -3.32
C GLU A 57 -15.15 -8.31 -1.86
N TYR A 58 -15.79 -7.56 -0.96
CA TYR A 58 -15.57 -7.71 0.48
C TYR A 58 -15.84 -9.13 0.98
N SER A 59 -16.94 -9.74 0.53
CA SER A 59 -17.26 -11.14 0.88
C SER A 59 -16.25 -12.12 0.30
N GLN A 60 -15.76 -11.89 -0.91
CA GLN A 60 -14.74 -12.73 -1.55
C GLN A 60 -13.42 -12.67 -0.78
N ILE A 61 -12.90 -11.47 -0.49
CA ILE A 61 -11.67 -11.28 0.28
C ILE A 61 -11.79 -11.96 1.65
N SER A 62 -12.92 -11.77 2.33
CA SER A 62 -13.21 -12.39 3.63
C SER A 62 -13.14 -13.91 3.58
N LYS A 63 -13.79 -14.53 2.57
CA LYS A 63 -13.78 -15.98 2.37
C LYS A 63 -12.38 -16.50 2.01
N THR A 64 -11.68 -15.85 1.08
CA THR A 64 -10.37 -16.30 0.60
C THR A 64 -9.30 -16.24 1.68
N LEU A 65 -9.34 -15.21 2.54
CA LEU A 65 -8.34 -15.04 3.59
C LEU A 65 -8.74 -15.67 4.93
N SER A 66 -9.95 -16.22 5.03
CA SER A 66 -10.54 -16.66 6.30
C SER A 66 -10.51 -15.56 7.38
N VAL A 67 -10.75 -14.31 6.96
CA VAL A 67 -10.78 -13.12 7.84
C VAL A 67 -12.23 -12.63 7.94
N PRO A 68 -12.75 -12.33 9.14
CA PRO A 68 -14.09 -11.77 9.31
C PRO A 68 -14.33 -10.54 8.43
N LYS A 69 -15.47 -10.51 7.74
CA LYS A 69 -15.82 -9.44 6.79
C LYS A 69 -15.74 -8.03 7.41
N ALA A 70 -16.14 -7.88 8.67
CA ALA A 70 -16.04 -6.61 9.39
C ALA A 70 -14.59 -6.12 9.52
N ILE A 71 -13.63 -7.02 9.76
CA ILE A 71 -12.20 -6.72 9.85
C ILE A 71 -11.66 -6.32 8.46
N VAL A 72 -12.05 -7.07 7.42
CA VAL A 72 -11.70 -6.75 6.04
C VAL A 72 -12.21 -5.35 5.66
N GLN A 73 -13.48 -5.06 5.93
CA GLN A 73 -14.10 -3.76 5.68
C GLN A 73 -13.37 -2.65 6.43
N LYS A 74 -13.12 -2.81 7.72
CA LYS A 74 -12.37 -1.86 8.55
C LYS A 74 -11.03 -1.47 7.93
N PHE A 75 -10.21 -2.45 7.54
CA PHE A 75 -8.87 -2.15 7.00
C PHE A 75 -8.91 -1.52 5.62
N ILE A 76 -9.78 -2.00 4.74
CA ILE A 76 -9.88 -1.46 3.38
C ILE A 76 -10.48 -0.05 3.40
N SER A 77 -11.58 0.18 4.13
CA SER A 77 -12.20 1.52 4.20
C SER A 77 -11.23 2.54 4.77
N LYS A 78 -10.55 2.22 5.88
CA LYS A 78 -9.53 3.10 6.45
C LYS A 78 -8.38 3.39 5.48
N PHE A 79 -7.92 2.37 4.75
CA PHE A 79 -6.90 2.55 3.73
C PHE A 79 -7.36 3.49 2.60
N LEU A 80 -8.58 3.33 2.11
CA LEU A 80 -9.12 4.17 1.02
C LEU A 80 -9.27 5.63 1.45
N GLU A 81 -9.73 5.87 2.68
CA GLU A 81 -9.75 7.21 3.28
C GLU A 81 -8.36 7.82 3.37
N ASP A 82 -7.39 7.07 3.93
CA ASP A 82 -6.00 7.53 4.06
C ASP A 82 -5.37 7.81 2.69
N LEU A 83 -5.66 7.00 1.69
CA LEU A 83 -5.20 7.19 0.32
C LEU A 83 -5.79 8.46 -0.30
N GLN A 84 -7.09 8.71 -0.13
CA GLN A 84 -7.72 9.93 -0.64
C GLN A 84 -7.13 11.18 0.00
N LEU A 85 -6.96 11.17 1.33
CA LEU A 85 -6.32 12.28 2.06
C LEU A 85 -4.88 12.50 1.59
N PHE A 86 -4.12 11.42 1.39
CA PHE A 86 -2.75 11.51 0.91
C PHE A 86 -2.65 12.05 -0.52
N ARG A 87 -3.55 11.64 -1.42
CA ARG A 87 -3.63 12.18 -2.78
C ARG A 87 -3.94 13.67 -2.76
N ASN A 88 -4.93 14.10 -1.99
CA ASN A 88 -5.28 15.51 -1.83
C ASN A 88 -4.11 16.32 -1.26
N PHE A 89 -3.39 15.76 -0.28
CA PHE A 89 -2.18 16.37 0.26
C PHE A 89 -1.12 16.59 -0.82
N LEU A 90 -0.81 15.58 -1.64
CA LEU A 90 0.19 15.72 -2.71
C LEU A 90 -0.24 16.71 -3.79
N LEU A 91 -1.54 16.77 -4.12
CA LEU A 91 -2.09 17.75 -5.08
C LEU A 91 -1.93 19.18 -4.56
N ASN A 92 -2.17 19.40 -3.27
CA ASN A 92 -2.07 20.72 -2.64
C ASN A 92 -0.63 21.14 -2.31
N ASN A 93 0.33 20.21 -2.40
CA ASN A 93 1.74 20.43 -2.04
C ASN A 93 2.69 19.91 -3.14
N PRO A 94 2.59 20.44 -4.38
CA PRO A 94 3.33 19.92 -5.54
C PRO A 94 4.85 20.07 -5.43
N GLU A 95 5.34 21.00 -4.61
CA GLU A 95 6.77 21.19 -4.33
C GLU A 95 7.41 19.95 -3.70
N ILE A 96 6.62 19.13 -3.01
CA ILE A 96 7.07 17.84 -2.46
C ILE A 96 7.53 16.91 -3.59
N LEU A 97 6.81 16.92 -4.72
CA LEU A 97 7.08 16.04 -5.87
C LEU A 97 8.34 16.45 -6.63
N LYS A 98 8.69 17.75 -6.57
CA LYS A 98 9.82 18.37 -7.25
C LYS A 98 10.94 18.82 -6.30
N SER A 99 10.97 18.29 -5.07
CA SER A 99 11.96 18.63 -4.05
C SER A 99 13.39 18.52 -4.59
N LYS A 100 14.27 19.45 -4.20
CA LYS A 100 15.72 19.35 -4.51
C LYS A 100 16.37 18.16 -3.79
N ASP A 101 15.93 17.88 -2.56
CA ASP A 101 16.34 16.71 -1.78
C ASP A 101 15.39 15.53 -2.07
N GLN A 102 15.49 14.95 -3.27
CA GLN A 102 14.61 13.86 -3.68
C GLN A 102 14.88 12.59 -2.89
N GLU A 103 16.14 12.29 -2.57
CA GLU A 103 16.52 11.09 -1.84
C GLU A 103 15.85 11.00 -0.46
N ARG A 104 15.94 12.08 0.34
CA ARG A 104 15.30 12.12 1.65
C ARG A 104 13.80 11.99 1.52
N LYS A 105 13.18 12.65 0.53
CA LYS A 105 11.73 12.56 0.30
C LYS A 105 11.31 11.16 -0.11
N VAL A 106 12.04 10.50 -1.01
CA VAL A 106 11.79 9.09 -1.39
C VAL A 106 11.79 8.21 -0.15
N ARG A 107 12.80 8.32 0.72
CA ARG A 107 12.85 7.55 1.98
C ARG A 107 11.66 7.80 2.90
N ILE A 108 11.32 9.08 3.13
CA ILE A 108 10.21 9.46 4.01
C ILE A 108 8.89 8.91 3.47
N TYR A 109 8.61 9.11 2.19
CA TYR A 109 7.33 8.68 1.61
C TYR A 109 7.26 7.19 1.38
N LEU A 110 8.37 6.51 1.10
CA LEU A 110 8.42 5.05 1.07
C LEU A 110 8.03 4.47 2.43
N HIS A 111 8.53 5.05 3.54
CA HIS A 111 8.13 4.65 4.88
C HIS A 111 6.65 4.94 5.17
N LYS A 112 6.17 6.14 4.84
CA LYS A 112 4.75 6.52 5.03
C LYS A 112 3.81 5.59 4.26
N LEU A 113 4.13 5.29 3.01
CA LEU A 113 3.35 4.36 2.19
C LEU A 113 3.37 2.95 2.76
N TYR A 114 4.54 2.43 3.19
CA TYR A 114 4.60 1.13 3.84
C TYR A 114 3.73 1.05 5.11
N ARG A 115 3.72 2.11 5.93
CA ARG A 115 2.84 2.20 7.11
C ARG A 115 1.36 2.26 6.73
N MET A 116 1.02 2.92 5.63
CA MET A 116 -0.34 3.01 5.10
C MET A 116 -0.81 1.63 4.59
N ALA A 117 -0.05 1.01 3.70
CA ALA A 117 -0.33 -0.31 3.12
C ALA A 117 0.98 -1.13 3.00
N PRO A 118 1.22 -2.10 3.92
CA PRO A 118 2.42 -2.92 3.89
C PRO A 118 2.29 -4.06 2.87
N ILE A 119 2.39 -3.71 1.59
CA ILE A 119 2.18 -4.61 0.43
C ILE A 119 3.48 -5.02 -0.28
N PHE A 120 4.62 -4.51 0.20
CA PHE A 120 5.95 -4.77 -0.36
C PHE A 120 6.98 -4.89 0.77
N ASP A 121 8.09 -5.59 0.52
CA ASP A 121 9.19 -5.67 1.49
C ASP A 121 9.87 -4.30 1.65
N TYR A 122 9.69 -3.68 2.81
CA TYR A 122 10.25 -2.36 3.08
C TYR A 122 11.78 -2.34 3.12
N LYS A 123 12.41 -3.39 3.66
CA LYS A 123 13.87 -3.47 3.76
C LYS A 123 14.45 -3.53 2.36
N ARG A 124 13.95 -4.42 1.53
CA ARG A 124 14.37 -4.56 0.13
C ARG A 124 14.05 -3.32 -0.69
N ALA A 125 12.90 -2.68 -0.47
CA ALA A 125 12.56 -1.44 -1.14
C ALA A 125 13.55 -0.31 -0.83
N ARG A 126 14.09 -0.22 0.40
CA ARG A 126 15.13 0.76 0.73
C ARG A 126 16.44 0.48 0.01
N GLU A 127 16.84 -0.78 -0.10
CA GLU A 127 18.04 -1.18 -0.85
C GLU A 127 17.87 -0.84 -2.34
N ASN A 128 16.73 -1.22 -2.92
CA ASN A 128 16.37 -0.90 -4.30
C ASN A 128 16.29 0.61 -4.56
N ALA A 129 15.89 1.42 -3.58
CA ALA A 129 15.89 2.88 -3.69
C ALA A 129 17.31 3.44 -3.88
N GLY A 130 18.29 2.92 -3.13
CA GLY A 130 19.69 3.32 -3.27
C GLY A 130 20.28 2.91 -4.63
N ILE A 131 19.94 1.72 -5.12
CA ILE A 131 20.36 1.23 -6.45
C ILE A 131 19.74 2.09 -7.55
N LEU A 132 18.42 2.34 -7.47
CA LEU A 132 17.71 3.17 -8.44
C LEU A 132 18.31 4.57 -8.51
N LYS A 133 18.61 5.19 -7.36
CA LYS A 133 19.25 6.51 -7.31
C LYS A 133 20.54 6.55 -8.12
N LYS A 134 21.48 5.63 -7.86
CA LYS A 134 22.75 5.55 -8.59
C LYS A 134 22.54 5.42 -10.11
N LYS A 135 21.52 4.67 -10.52
CA LYS A 135 21.17 4.51 -11.93
C LYS A 135 20.58 5.79 -12.54
N LEU A 136 19.73 6.49 -11.81
CA LEU A 136 19.14 7.77 -12.22
C LEU A 136 20.20 8.88 -12.32
N ASP A 137 21.15 8.91 -11.38
CA ASP A 137 22.33 9.78 -11.38
C ASP A 137 23.11 9.59 -12.70
N HIS A 138 23.45 8.35 -13.03
CA HIS A 138 24.21 8.02 -14.23
C HIS A 138 23.47 8.38 -15.54
N LEU A 139 22.13 8.30 -15.53
CA LEU A 139 21.29 8.63 -16.68
C LEU A 139 20.95 10.12 -16.78
N PHE A 140 21.44 10.95 -15.86
CA PHE A 140 21.07 12.38 -15.73
C PHE A 140 19.56 12.61 -15.79
N PHE A 141 18.79 11.71 -15.15
CA PHE A 141 17.35 11.67 -15.28
C PHE A 141 16.68 11.51 -13.91
N TRP A 142 15.90 12.49 -13.50
CA TRP A 142 15.24 12.53 -12.20
C TRP A 142 13.71 12.62 -12.35
N PRO A 143 13.00 11.47 -12.31
CA PRO A 143 11.56 11.46 -12.18
C PRO A 143 11.09 12.15 -10.90
N GLN A 144 9.82 12.52 -10.84
CA GLN A 144 9.22 12.99 -9.59
C GLN A 144 9.35 11.95 -8.49
N VAL A 145 9.44 12.42 -7.23
CA VAL A 145 9.63 11.57 -6.03
C VAL A 145 8.67 10.38 -6.03
N MET A 146 7.40 10.62 -6.28
CA MET A 146 6.37 9.58 -6.25
C MET A 146 6.47 8.58 -7.41
N THR A 147 6.96 9.01 -8.58
CA THR A 147 7.29 8.11 -9.69
C THR A 147 8.46 7.20 -9.34
N GLN A 148 9.48 7.72 -8.67
CA GLN A 148 10.60 6.89 -8.19
C GLN A 148 10.10 5.84 -7.20
N ILE A 149 9.25 6.22 -6.24
CA ILE A 149 8.69 5.27 -5.26
C ILE A 149 7.85 4.18 -5.95
N ALA A 150 7.01 4.54 -6.91
CA ALA A 150 6.25 3.56 -7.70
C ALA A 150 7.18 2.55 -8.39
N VAL A 151 8.27 3.01 -8.99
CA VAL A 151 9.26 2.13 -9.65
C VAL A 151 10.03 1.28 -8.64
N ILE A 152 10.38 1.81 -7.48
CA ILE A 152 11.03 1.06 -6.40
C ILE A 152 10.14 -0.09 -5.94
N ILE A 153 8.87 0.18 -5.63
CA ILE A 153 7.92 -0.85 -5.19
C ILE A 153 7.72 -1.89 -6.29
N PHE A 154 7.63 -1.45 -7.54
CA PHE A 154 7.51 -2.34 -8.70
C PHE A 154 8.71 -3.30 -8.84
N ILE A 155 9.94 -2.79 -8.73
CA ILE A 155 11.16 -3.61 -8.74
C ILE A 155 11.14 -4.60 -7.58
N THR A 156 10.82 -4.12 -6.37
CA THR A 156 10.75 -4.96 -5.17
C THR A 156 9.74 -6.09 -5.35
N ASP A 157 8.59 -5.82 -5.94
CA ASP A 157 7.52 -6.79 -6.16
C ASP A 157 7.88 -7.83 -7.24
N ILE A 158 8.53 -7.40 -8.33
CA ILE A 158 8.99 -8.32 -9.38
C ILE A 158 10.00 -9.30 -8.83
N LEU A 159 10.98 -8.80 -8.07
CA LEU A 159 12.06 -9.62 -7.54
C LEU A 159 11.63 -10.45 -6.32
N ASP A 160 10.45 -10.21 -5.77
CA ASP A 160 9.89 -11.03 -4.69
C ASP A 160 9.44 -12.39 -5.22
N LYS A 161 10.13 -13.44 -4.74
CA LYS A 161 9.86 -14.84 -5.08
C LYS A 161 8.76 -15.45 -4.21
N ASN A 162 8.41 -14.80 -3.09
CA ASN A 162 7.42 -15.32 -2.15
C ASN A 162 5.98 -14.99 -2.59
N SER A 163 5.81 -14.01 -3.47
CA SER A 163 4.51 -13.57 -3.96
C SER A 163 4.13 -14.29 -5.25
N THR A 164 3.07 -15.10 -5.20
CA THR A 164 2.56 -15.89 -6.36
C THR A 164 1.93 -15.02 -7.45
N GLN A 165 1.33 -13.90 -7.06
CA GLN A 165 0.74 -12.90 -7.96
C GLN A 165 1.48 -11.59 -7.78
N LYS A 166 1.61 -10.80 -8.85
CA LYS A 166 2.22 -9.45 -8.78
C LYS A 166 1.18 -8.39 -8.43
N ILE A 167 1.64 -7.26 -7.87
CA ILE A 167 0.78 -6.11 -7.62
C ILE A 167 0.22 -5.61 -8.94
N ILE A 168 -1.09 -5.33 -8.97
CA ILE A 168 -1.74 -4.74 -10.13
C ILE A 168 -1.12 -3.35 -10.38
N GLN A 169 -0.54 -3.15 -11.57
CA GLN A 169 0.24 -1.93 -11.85
C GLN A 169 -0.60 -0.65 -11.72
N SER A 170 -1.89 -0.68 -12.09
CA SER A 170 -2.77 0.47 -11.89
C SER A 170 -2.90 0.80 -10.40
N ASN A 171 -3.16 -0.19 -9.54
CA ASN A 171 -3.24 -0.01 -8.10
C ASN A 171 -1.98 0.65 -7.53
N LEU A 172 -0.81 0.15 -7.93
CA LEU A 172 0.48 0.70 -7.53
C LEU A 172 0.63 2.17 -7.97
N ARG A 173 0.32 2.47 -9.22
CA ARG A 173 0.40 3.82 -9.76
C ARG A 173 -0.49 4.80 -8.99
N THR A 174 -1.73 4.45 -8.73
CA THR A 174 -2.65 5.31 -7.96
C THR A 174 -2.24 5.44 -6.50
N PHE A 175 -1.79 4.36 -5.88
CA PHE A 175 -1.25 4.39 -4.51
C PHE A 175 -0.08 5.37 -4.39
N CYS A 176 0.76 5.42 -5.42
CA CYS A 176 1.85 6.36 -5.50
C CYS A 176 1.48 7.67 -6.22
N SER A 177 0.22 7.99 -6.53
CA SER A 177 -0.13 9.24 -7.26
C SER A 177 0.73 9.48 -8.52
N CYS A 178 1.00 8.43 -9.28
CA CYS A 178 1.89 8.43 -10.44
C CYS A 178 1.11 8.14 -11.73
N SER A 179 1.31 8.95 -12.77
CA SER A 179 0.66 8.72 -14.07
C SER A 179 1.23 7.49 -14.79
N ALA A 180 0.42 6.87 -15.66
CA ALA A 180 0.86 5.75 -16.50
C ALA A 180 2.10 6.13 -17.31
N TYR A 181 2.06 7.29 -17.96
CA TYR A 181 3.17 7.78 -18.78
C TYR A 181 4.46 7.93 -17.97
N ALA A 182 4.43 8.62 -16.82
CA ALA A 182 5.62 8.85 -16.01
C ALA A 182 6.22 7.53 -15.50
N PHE A 183 5.36 6.59 -15.10
CA PHE A 183 5.76 5.26 -14.66
C PHE A 183 6.45 4.47 -15.79
N HIS A 184 5.81 4.33 -16.95
CA HIS A 184 6.35 3.57 -18.07
C HIS A 184 7.62 4.21 -18.66
N ARG A 185 7.64 5.54 -18.82
CA ARG A 185 8.84 6.27 -19.26
C ARG A 185 10.01 6.02 -18.33
N THR A 186 9.79 6.09 -17.02
CA THR A 186 10.86 5.87 -16.03
C THR A 186 11.36 4.43 -16.09
N ARG A 187 10.45 3.45 -16.08
CA ARG A 187 10.81 2.03 -16.21
C ARG A 187 11.65 1.74 -17.44
N ASN A 188 11.23 2.23 -18.61
CA ASN A 188 11.95 2.01 -19.86
C ASN A 188 13.35 2.63 -19.81
N LYS A 189 13.47 3.86 -19.29
CA LYS A 189 14.78 4.53 -19.13
C LYS A 189 15.73 3.75 -18.22
N VAL A 190 15.22 3.12 -17.16
CA VAL A 190 16.04 2.32 -16.26
C VAL A 190 16.18 0.86 -16.70
N GLY A 191 15.77 0.51 -17.92
CA GLY A 191 15.93 -0.83 -18.51
C GLY A 191 14.98 -1.90 -17.94
N LEU A 192 13.86 -1.51 -17.35
CA LEU A 192 12.83 -2.42 -16.83
C LEU A 192 11.71 -2.64 -17.87
N THR A 193 12.11 -3.07 -19.07
CA THR A 193 11.21 -3.36 -20.19
C THR A 193 10.45 -4.66 -19.95
N SER A 194 9.33 -4.85 -20.66
CA SER A 194 8.53 -6.07 -20.56
C SER A 194 9.31 -7.34 -20.90
N GLU A 195 10.29 -7.25 -21.79
CA GLU A 195 11.16 -8.38 -22.17
C GLU A 195 12.11 -8.77 -21.04
N TYR A 196 12.80 -7.79 -20.44
CA TYR A 196 13.66 -8.03 -19.29
C TYR A 196 12.89 -8.64 -18.11
N ILE A 197 11.67 -8.17 -17.86
CA ILE A 197 10.82 -8.69 -16.78
C ILE A 197 10.35 -10.12 -17.05
N LYS A 198 10.11 -10.49 -18.32
CA LYS A 198 9.78 -11.88 -18.68
C LYS A 198 10.97 -12.83 -18.52
N SER A 199 12.20 -12.32 -18.53
CA SER A 199 13.42 -13.09 -18.34
C SER A 199 13.86 -13.26 -16.88
N LEU A 200 13.22 -12.53 -15.95
CA LEU A 200 13.46 -12.59 -14.50
C LEU A 200 12.54 -13.61 -13.82
#